data_AF-A0AB73KCA7-F1
#
_entry.id   AF-A0AB73KCA7-F1
#
_cell.length_a   1.000
_cell.length_b   1.000
_cell.length_c   1.000
_cell.angle_alpha   90.00
_cell.angle_beta   90.00
_cell.angle_gamma   90.00
#
_symmetry.space_group_name_H-M   'P 1'
#
loop_
_entity.id
_entity.type
_entity.pdbx_description
1 polymer ?
#
loop_
_entity_poly.entity_id
_entity_poly.type
_entity_poly.pdbx_seq_one_letter_code
_entity_poly.pdbx_strand_id
1 'polypeptide(L)'
;MRPSRSTAHRLGALALTAALLGGWPQATASAAPEPSLDATVEAVPMEKLVDTYRAGCPVGPDDLRLIRMNYWGYDGTVHAGELIVHKNVVDPVVAVFTKVFAARFPIARMQVMADFHGDDEAAMRADNTSAFNCRQVTGDPGTESQHSYGDAIDINTVENPYVDVNGQVHPSDAAEFLNRDRSVPGMIRPGDVVHSAMQAIGWQWGGRWDNPDYQHFSRNGRSL
;
A
#
# COMPACT_ATOMS: atom_id res chain seq x y z
N MET A 1 64.90 69.35 -46.96
CA MET A 1 64.93 70.13 -45.69
C MET A 1 64.41 69.27 -44.55
N ARG A 2 65.05 69.34 -43.37
CA ARG A 2 64.52 68.99 -42.02
C ARG A 2 64.63 70.29 -41.19
N PRO A 3 63.76 70.62 -40.22
CA PRO A 3 63.51 69.87 -38.98
C PRO A 3 61.99 69.58 -38.78
N SER A 4 61.42 69.22 -37.63
CA SER A 4 61.92 69.07 -36.24
C SER A 4 61.21 67.93 -35.48
N ARG A 5 61.29 67.92 -34.14
CA ARG A 5 60.50 67.08 -33.21
C ARG A 5 59.44 67.92 -32.48
N SER A 6 58.35 67.29 -32.03
CA SER A 6 57.81 67.55 -30.69
C SER A 6 56.99 66.36 -30.16
N THR A 7 57.17 66.03 -28.89
CA THR A 7 56.48 64.98 -28.13
C THR A 7 55.29 65.54 -27.37
N ALA A 8 54.19 64.80 -27.29
CA ALA A 8 53.18 64.99 -26.24
C ALA A 8 52.53 63.65 -25.86
N HIS A 9 52.82 63.15 -24.65
CA HIS A 9 52.00 62.12 -24.02
C HIS A 9 50.73 62.73 -23.46
N ARG A 10 49.57 62.09 -23.68
CA ARG A 10 48.43 62.18 -22.77
C ARG A 10 47.81 60.80 -22.55
N LEU A 11 47.82 60.36 -21.30
CA LEU A 11 47.01 59.25 -20.78
C LEU A 11 45.54 59.69 -20.72
N GLY A 12 44.60 58.76 -20.89
CA GLY A 12 43.17 59.09 -20.92
C GLY A 12 42.24 57.88 -20.80
N ALA A 13 42.18 57.30 -19.60
CA ALA A 13 41.10 56.46 -19.04
C ALA A 13 40.43 55.37 -19.90
N LEU A 14 40.64 54.10 -19.53
CA LEU A 14 39.62 53.06 -19.70
C LEU A 14 38.43 53.40 -18.79
N ALA A 15 37.22 53.50 -19.35
CA ALA A 15 36.00 53.49 -18.56
C ALA A 15 35.64 52.04 -18.21
N LEU A 16 35.86 51.63 -16.95
CA LEU A 16 35.25 50.40 -16.43
C LEU A 16 33.76 50.64 -16.19
N THR A 17 32.91 50.11 -17.08
CA THR A 17 31.48 49.95 -16.79
C THR A 17 31.29 48.80 -15.80
N ALA A 18 31.21 49.11 -14.52
CA ALA A 18 30.82 48.14 -13.49
C ALA A 18 29.35 47.75 -13.69
N ALA A 19 29.11 46.63 -14.35
CA ALA A 19 27.79 46.03 -14.44
C ALA A 19 27.39 45.47 -13.06
N LEU A 20 26.58 46.23 -12.32
CA LEU A 20 25.95 45.78 -11.08
C LEU A 20 24.92 44.69 -11.41
N LEU A 21 25.37 43.44 -11.44
CA LEU A 21 24.50 42.25 -11.43
C LEU A 21 23.83 42.15 -10.05
N GLY A 22 22.82 42.99 -9.83
CA GLY A 22 21.92 42.89 -8.69
C GLY A 22 21.05 41.64 -8.82
N GLY A 23 21.60 40.49 -8.43
CA GLY A 23 20.85 39.24 -8.39
C GLY A 23 19.67 39.36 -7.44
N TRP A 24 18.46 39.26 -7.97
CA TRP A 24 17.26 39.16 -7.13
C TRP A 24 17.31 37.83 -6.38
N PRO A 25 16.98 37.80 -5.08
CA PRO A 25 16.89 36.54 -4.36
C PRO A 25 15.80 35.68 -5.00
N GLN A 26 16.19 34.56 -5.61
CA GLN A 26 15.23 33.56 -6.03
C GLN A 26 14.57 33.00 -4.78
N ALA A 27 13.28 33.29 -4.61
CA ALA A 27 12.49 32.63 -3.59
C ALA A 27 12.47 31.13 -3.90
N THR A 28 13.18 30.34 -3.10
CA THR A 28 13.06 28.89 -3.13
C THR A 28 11.62 28.55 -2.74
N ALA A 29 10.81 28.15 -3.72
CA ALA A 29 9.49 27.61 -3.44
C ALA A 29 9.67 26.41 -2.50
N SER A 30 9.16 26.52 -1.27
CA SER A 30 9.11 25.37 -0.38
C SER A 30 8.27 24.32 -1.08
N ALA A 31 8.83 23.13 -1.29
CA ALA A 31 8.03 21.99 -1.71
C ALA A 31 6.88 21.82 -0.71
N ALA A 32 5.70 21.44 -1.22
CA ALA A 32 4.63 20.99 -0.34
C ALA A 32 5.14 19.78 0.47
N PRO A 33 4.71 19.62 1.74
CA PRO A 33 5.08 18.43 2.51
C PRO A 33 4.66 17.17 1.75
N GLU A 34 5.49 16.13 1.79
CA GLU A 34 5.11 14.84 1.19
C GLU A 34 3.81 14.33 1.84
N PRO A 35 2.91 13.70 1.07
CA PRO A 35 1.74 13.04 1.65
C PRO A 35 2.14 12.05 2.74
N SER A 36 1.40 12.05 3.85
CA SER A 36 1.44 11.00 4.87
C SER A 36 0.25 10.07 4.71
N LEU A 37 0.23 8.97 5.48
CA LEU A 37 -1.02 8.25 5.69
C LEU A 37 -2.04 9.22 6.33
N ASP A 38 -3.24 9.25 5.77
CA ASP A 38 -4.46 9.78 6.37
C ASP A 38 -5.38 8.59 6.62
N ALA A 39 -5.89 8.46 7.84
CA ALA A 39 -6.70 7.33 8.26
C ALA A 39 -7.78 7.76 9.26
N THR A 40 -9.01 7.34 9.00
CA THR A 40 -10.18 7.58 9.85
C THR A 40 -10.86 6.25 10.19
N VAL A 41 -11.47 6.18 11.38
CA VAL A 41 -12.03 4.94 11.92
C VAL A 41 -13.45 5.20 12.41
N GLU A 42 -14.40 4.37 11.97
CA GLU A 42 -15.81 4.46 12.36
C GLU A 42 -16.43 3.09 12.67
N ALA A 43 -17.63 3.09 13.22
CA ALA A 43 -18.47 1.90 13.28
C ALA A 43 -18.87 1.50 11.86
N VAL A 44 -18.87 0.20 11.54
CA VAL A 44 -19.13 -0.26 10.17
C VAL A 44 -20.59 0.01 9.78
N PRO A 45 -20.87 0.74 8.68
CA PRO A 45 -22.21 0.85 8.13
C PRO A 45 -22.73 -0.51 7.67
N MET A 46 -24.01 -0.84 7.90
CA MET A 46 -24.54 -2.18 7.61
C MET A 46 -24.47 -2.55 6.12
N GLU A 47 -24.55 -1.56 5.22
CA GLU A 47 -24.35 -1.73 3.78
C GLU A 47 -22.94 -2.24 3.43
N LYS A 48 -21.93 -1.95 4.26
CA LYS A 48 -20.55 -2.42 4.11
C LYS A 48 -20.32 -3.82 4.72
N LEU A 49 -21.37 -4.45 5.26
CA LEU A 49 -21.41 -5.83 5.75
C LEU A 49 -22.40 -6.73 4.98
N VAL A 50 -23.00 -6.23 3.90
CA VAL A 50 -23.89 -7.01 3.03
C VAL A 50 -23.09 -8.17 2.40
N ASP A 51 -23.72 -9.35 2.38
CA ASP A 51 -23.18 -10.63 1.91
C ASP A 51 -21.94 -11.17 2.67
N THR A 52 -21.19 -10.32 3.39
CA THR A 52 -19.98 -10.68 4.16
C THR A 52 -20.24 -10.95 5.64
N TYR A 53 -21.47 -10.77 6.15
CA TYR A 53 -21.87 -11.04 7.53
C TYR A 53 -23.19 -11.81 7.62
N ARG A 54 -23.28 -12.73 8.58
CA ARG A 54 -24.49 -13.47 8.96
C ARG A 54 -24.56 -13.70 10.47
N ALA A 55 -25.75 -13.97 10.99
CA ALA A 55 -25.87 -14.52 12.34
C ALA A 55 -25.09 -15.84 12.44
N GLY A 56 -24.26 -15.97 13.47
CA GLY A 56 -23.34 -17.10 13.65
C GLY A 56 -21.89 -16.82 13.29
N CYS A 57 -21.57 -15.67 12.68
CA CYS A 57 -20.18 -15.21 12.55
C CYS A 57 -19.51 -15.06 13.93
N PRO A 58 -18.20 -15.36 14.05
CA PRO A 58 -17.50 -15.34 15.34
C PRO A 58 -17.30 -13.92 15.91
N VAL A 59 -17.44 -12.89 15.09
CA VAL A 59 -17.34 -11.47 15.46
C VAL A 59 -18.60 -10.74 14.98
N GLY A 60 -19.21 -9.95 15.87
CA GLY A 60 -20.40 -9.13 15.57
C GLY A 60 -20.05 -7.73 15.02
N PRO A 61 -21.00 -7.03 14.36
CA PRO A 61 -20.75 -5.70 13.79
C PRO A 61 -20.22 -4.66 14.79
N ASP A 62 -20.68 -4.71 16.05
CA ASP A 62 -20.23 -3.82 17.13
C ASP A 62 -18.73 -3.98 17.48
N ASP A 63 -18.14 -5.13 17.13
CA ASP A 63 -16.73 -5.45 17.33
C ASP A 63 -15.87 -5.21 16.06
N LEU A 64 -16.48 -4.89 14.92
CA LEU A 64 -15.79 -4.51 13.69
C LEU A 64 -15.66 -2.98 13.57
N ARG A 65 -14.63 -2.51 12.89
CA ARG A 65 -14.42 -1.09 12.56
C ARG A 65 -14.07 -0.95 11.09
N LEU A 66 -14.67 0.05 10.46
CA LEU A 66 -14.31 0.47 9.11
C LEU A 66 -13.18 1.49 9.25
N ILE A 67 -12.03 1.17 8.67
CA ILE A 67 -10.92 2.10 8.48
C ILE A 67 -10.98 2.60 7.05
N ARG A 68 -11.12 3.91 6.87
CA ARG A 68 -10.83 4.55 5.58
C ARG A 68 -9.43 5.10 5.64
N MET A 69 -8.59 4.77 4.66
CA MET A 69 -7.22 5.28 4.59
C MET A 69 -6.81 5.56 3.15
N ASN A 70 -5.76 6.36 2.96
CA ASN A 70 -5.15 6.55 1.66
C ASN A 70 -4.06 5.50 1.37
N TYR A 71 -3.78 5.25 0.08
CA TYR A 71 -2.71 4.36 -0.39
C TYR A 71 -2.07 4.87 -1.68
N TRP A 72 -0.85 4.43 -1.97
CA TRP A 72 -0.21 4.69 -3.27
C TRP A 72 -0.66 3.65 -4.30
N GLY A 73 -1.17 4.10 -5.44
CA GLY A 73 -1.50 3.24 -6.56
C GLY A 73 -0.27 2.86 -7.40
N TYR A 74 -0.43 1.85 -8.26
CA TYR A 74 0.56 1.51 -9.29
C TYR A 74 0.80 2.64 -10.31
N ASP A 75 -0.13 3.58 -10.43
CA ASP A 75 0.00 4.80 -11.22
C ASP A 75 0.88 5.88 -10.55
N GLY A 76 1.34 5.63 -9.33
CA GLY A 76 2.12 6.58 -8.55
C GLY A 76 1.30 7.77 -8.02
N THR A 77 -0.03 7.64 -7.92
CA THR A 77 -0.90 8.65 -7.29
C THR A 77 -1.50 8.13 -5.98
N VAL A 78 -2.09 9.03 -5.19
CA VAL A 78 -2.69 8.70 -3.89
C VAL A 78 -4.19 8.46 -4.08
N HIS A 79 -4.64 7.26 -3.74
CA HIS A 79 -6.03 6.82 -3.78
C HIS A 79 -6.59 6.70 -2.36
N ALA A 80 -7.91 6.52 -2.24
CA ALA A 80 -8.59 6.21 -0.99
C ALA A 80 -9.09 4.76 -1.02
N GLY A 81 -9.01 4.08 0.13
CA GLY A 81 -9.37 2.68 0.32
C GLY A 81 -10.08 2.43 1.65
N GLU A 82 -10.70 1.26 1.75
CA GLU A 82 -11.52 0.84 2.87
C GLU A 82 -11.15 -0.58 3.34
N LEU A 83 -10.90 -0.75 4.64
CA LEU A 83 -10.74 -2.06 5.28
C LEU A 83 -11.68 -2.18 6.48
N ILE A 84 -12.32 -3.34 6.64
CA ILE A 84 -13.05 -3.69 7.85
C ILE A 84 -12.22 -4.68 8.66
N VAL A 85 -11.90 -4.33 9.90
CA VAL A 85 -11.11 -5.16 10.82
C VAL A 85 -11.76 -5.22 12.20
N HIS A 86 -11.34 -6.17 13.03
CA HIS A 86 -11.73 -6.22 14.43
C HIS A 86 -11.18 -5.00 15.19
N LYS A 87 -12.00 -4.38 16.07
CA LYS A 87 -11.66 -3.13 16.79
C LYS A 87 -10.30 -3.17 17.51
N ASN A 88 -9.92 -4.34 18.03
CA ASN A 88 -8.66 -4.55 18.75
C ASN A 88 -7.40 -4.57 17.86
N VAL A 89 -7.53 -4.63 16.52
CA VAL A 89 -6.38 -4.63 15.60
C VAL A 89 -6.30 -3.35 14.74
N VAL A 90 -7.18 -2.38 14.97
CA VAL A 90 -7.19 -1.08 14.25
C VAL A 90 -5.84 -0.38 14.34
N ASP A 91 -5.34 -0.07 15.55
CA ASP A 91 -4.09 0.67 15.70
C ASP A 91 -2.87 -0.11 15.13
N PRO A 92 -2.72 -1.43 15.37
CA PRO A 92 -1.72 -2.26 14.66
C PRO A 92 -1.80 -2.16 13.13
N VAL A 93 -2.99 -2.27 12.55
CA VAL A 93 -3.20 -2.22 11.09
C VAL A 93 -2.88 -0.83 10.52
N VAL A 94 -3.33 0.24 11.17
CA VAL A 94 -2.97 1.63 10.80
C VAL A 94 -1.45 1.83 10.90
N ALA A 95 -0.78 1.28 11.92
CA ALA A 95 0.67 1.35 12.05
C ALA A 95 1.43 0.55 10.97
N VAL A 96 0.84 -0.54 10.45
CA VAL A 96 1.36 -1.25 9.27
C VAL A 96 1.21 -0.37 8.03
N PHE A 97 -0.01 0.07 7.71
CA PHE A 97 -0.24 0.85 6.49
C PHE A 97 0.48 2.21 6.49
N THR A 98 0.75 2.79 7.67
CA THR A 98 1.63 3.98 7.79
C THR A 98 3.02 3.72 7.22
N LYS A 99 3.61 2.55 7.50
CA LYS A 99 4.94 2.15 6.99
C LYS A 99 4.89 1.81 5.49
N VAL A 100 3.85 1.08 5.07
CA VAL A 100 3.61 0.71 3.66
C VAL A 100 3.46 1.96 2.79
N PHE A 101 2.67 2.94 3.25
CA PHE A 101 2.48 4.24 2.59
C PHE A 101 3.77 5.05 2.52
N ALA A 102 4.50 5.18 3.63
CA ALA A 102 5.77 5.92 3.67
C ALA A 102 6.83 5.30 2.75
N ALA A 103 6.85 3.98 2.58
CA ALA A 103 7.70 3.27 1.65
C ALA A 103 7.22 3.31 0.18
N ARG A 104 6.06 3.91 -0.09
CA ARG A 104 5.42 3.97 -1.43
C ARG A 104 5.24 2.58 -2.06
N PHE A 105 4.97 1.57 -1.25
CA PHE A 105 4.60 0.25 -1.75
C PHE A 105 3.22 0.37 -2.43
N PRO A 106 3.08 -0.02 -3.71
CA PRO A 106 1.85 0.18 -4.43
C PRO A 106 0.80 -0.85 -4.03
N ILE A 107 -0.44 -0.39 -3.89
CA ILE A 107 -1.63 -1.20 -3.72
C ILE A 107 -2.51 -0.95 -4.93
N ALA A 108 -3.04 -1.97 -5.60
CA ALA A 108 -3.93 -1.75 -6.74
C ALA A 108 -5.29 -1.22 -6.29
N ARG A 109 -5.86 -1.87 -5.29
CA ARG A 109 -7.21 -1.63 -4.80
C ARG A 109 -7.28 -1.96 -3.31
N MET A 110 -8.12 -1.24 -2.59
CA MET A 110 -8.47 -1.56 -1.21
C MET A 110 -9.97 -1.31 -1.02
N GLN A 111 -10.78 -2.34 -1.27
CA GLN A 111 -12.23 -2.32 -1.18
C GLN A 111 -12.72 -3.40 -0.21
N VAL A 112 -13.83 -3.13 0.48
CA VAL A 112 -14.42 -4.11 1.39
C VAL A 112 -15.05 -5.26 0.60
N MET A 113 -15.09 -6.46 1.20
CA MET A 113 -15.62 -7.64 0.50
C MET A 113 -17.12 -7.57 0.18
N ALA A 114 -17.88 -6.65 0.82
CA ALA A 114 -19.27 -6.37 0.46
C ALA A 114 -19.40 -5.75 -0.95
N ASP A 115 -18.39 -5.00 -1.40
CA ASP A 115 -18.34 -4.46 -2.77
C ASP A 115 -18.16 -5.59 -3.83
N PHE A 116 -17.87 -6.82 -3.38
CA PHE A 116 -17.73 -8.06 -4.17
C PHE A 116 -18.76 -9.14 -3.80
N HIS A 117 -19.81 -8.82 -3.03
CA HIS A 117 -20.79 -9.81 -2.54
C HIS A 117 -20.18 -10.96 -1.73
N GLY A 118 -19.04 -10.75 -1.07
CA GLY A 118 -18.29 -11.77 -0.34
C GLY A 118 -17.55 -12.81 -1.22
N ASP A 119 -17.56 -12.64 -2.54
CA ASP A 119 -16.90 -13.54 -3.50
C ASP A 119 -15.38 -13.30 -3.53
N ASP A 120 -14.61 -14.19 -2.89
CA ASP A 120 -13.14 -14.14 -2.87
C ASP A 120 -12.55 -14.25 -4.27
N GLU A 121 -13.15 -15.04 -5.16
CA GLU A 121 -12.67 -15.23 -6.54
C GLU A 121 -12.84 -13.94 -7.36
N ALA A 122 -13.94 -13.22 -7.18
CA ALA A 122 -14.16 -11.92 -7.80
C ALA A 122 -13.21 -10.85 -7.24
N ALA A 123 -12.97 -10.84 -5.93
CA ALA A 123 -12.02 -9.92 -5.30
C ALA A 123 -10.56 -10.23 -5.70
N MET A 124 -10.18 -11.52 -5.75
CA MET A 124 -8.83 -11.95 -6.13
C MET A 124 -8.49 -11.56 -7.57
N ARG A 125 -9.41 -11.78 -8.52
CA ARG A 125 -9.24 -11.31 -9.92
C ARG A 125 -9.26 -9.79 -10.08
N ALA A 126 -9.76 -9.06 -9.09
CA ALA A 126 -9.83 -7.61 -9.11
C ALA A 126 -8.58 -6.93 -8.48
N ASP A 127 -7.59 -7.73 -8.07
CA ASP A 127 -6.37 -7.35 -7.37
C ASP A 127 -6.63 -6.58 -6.05
N ASN A 128 -7.54 -7.12 -5.22
CA ASN A 128 -8.04 -6.42 -4.05
C ASN A 128 -7.16 -6.63 -2.81
N THR A 129 -6.89 -5.57 -2.06
CA THR A 129 -6.43 -5.63 -0.67
C THR A 129 -7.65 -5.61 0.25
N SER A 130 -7.86 -6.66 1.04
CA SER A 130 -9.10 -6.85 1.82
C SER A 130 -8.85 -7.47 3.19
N ALA A 131 -9.86 -7.47 4.07
CA ALA A 131 -9.74 -7.92 5.46
C ALA A 131 -10.94 -8.78 5.89
N PHE A 132 -11.99 -8.20 6.47
CA PHE A 132 -13.14 -8.98 6.93
C PHE A 132 -13.98 -9.58 5.78
N ASN A 133 -14.17 -10.91 5.84
CA ASN A 133 -15.16 -11.67 5.08
C ASN A 133 -15.59 -12.87 5.94
N CYS A 134 -16.80 -12.86 6.51
CA CYS A 134 -17.24 -13.99 7.33
C CYS A 134 -17.73 -15.15 6.46
N ARG A 135 -16.89 -16.19 6.34
CA ARG A 135 -17.16 -17.39 5.54
C ARG A 135 -16.44 -18.60 6.10
N GLN A 136 -16.91 -19.76 5.68
CA GLN A 136 -16.17 -21.00 5.90
C GLN A 136 -14.92 -21.05 5.00
N VAL A 137 -14.01 -21.95 5.34
CA VAL A 137 -12.83 -22.26 4.53
C VAL A 137 -13.26 -22.93 3.24
N THR A 138 -12.71 -22.47 2.11
CA THR A 138 -12.96 -23.06 0.80
C THR A 138 -12.49 -24.50 0.78
N GLY A 139 -13.44 -25.45 0.74
CA GLY A 139 -13.16 -26.88 0.75
C GLY A 139 -13.18 -27.58 2.12
N ASP A 140 -13.34 -26.85 3.24
CA ASP A 140 -13.48 -27.43 4.59
C ASP A 140 -14.72 -26.90 5.34
N PRO A 141 -15.92 -27.46 5.07
CA PRO A 141 -17.17 -27.00 5.65
C PRO A 141 -17.24 -27.24 7.17
N GLY A 142 -17.23 -26.15 7.94
CA GLY A 142 -17.29 -26.18 9.40
C GLY A 142 -16.13 -25.45 10.08
N THR A 143 -15.04 -25.21 9.35
CA THR A 143 -13.97 -24.30 9.76
C THR A 143 -14.30 -22.89 9.27
N GLU A 144 -14.20 -21.87 10.14
CA GLU A 144 -14.38 -20.46 9.79
C GLU A 144 -13.03 -19.83 9.43
N SER A 145 -13.02 -19.05 8.35
CA SER A 145 -11.82 -18.34 7.87
C SER A 145 -11.25 -17.39 8.92
N GLN A 146 -9.94 -17.13 8.93
CA GLN A 146 -9.39 -16.02 9.75
C GLN A 146 -10.00 -14.67 9.36
N HIS A 147 -10.44 -14.51 8.11
CA HIS A 147 -11.17 -13.32 7.65
C HIS A 147 -12.52 -13.14 8.35
N SER A 148 -13.13 -14.23 8.87
CA SER A 148 -14.34 -14.17 9.71
C SER A 148 -14.11 -13.52 11.07
N TYR A 149 -12.85 -13.42 11.53
CA TYR A 149 -12.48 -12.80 12.81
C TYR A 149 -12.02 -11.34 12.67
N GLY A 150 -11.82 -10.85 11.45
CA GLY A 150 -11.35 -9.49 11.19
C GLY A 150 -9.91 -9.21 11.66
N ASP A 151 -9.10 -10.24 11.90
CA ASP A 151 -7.66 -10.15 12.21
C ASP A 151 -6.77 -10.91 11.20
N ALA A 152 -7.23 -10.93 9.95
CA ALA A 152 -6.48 -11.28 8.75
C ALA A 152 -6.65 -10.21 7.65
N ILE A 153 -5.65 -10.09 6.78
CA ILE A 153 -5.60 -9.19 5.62
C ILE A 153 -4.93 -9.91 4.44
N ASP A 154 -5.54 -9.81 3.27
CA ASP A 154 -4.95 -10.19 1.97
C ASP A 154 -4.53 -8.91 1.22
N ILE A 155 -3.38 -8.91 0.54
CA ILE A 155 -2.80 -7.72 -0.12
C ILE A 155 -2.37 -8.02 -1.56
N ASN A 156 -2.86 -7.22 -2.52
CA ASN A 156 -2.62 -7.34 -3.97
C ASN A 156 -2.64 -8.82 -4.43
N THR A 157 -3.84 -9.39 -4.45
CA THR A 157 -4.14 -10.80 -4.71
C THR A 157 -3.57 -11.32 -6.04
N VAL A 158 -3.29 -10.46 -7.02
CA VAL A 158 -2.66 -10.85 -8.30
C VAL A 158 -1.14 -10.97 -8.16
N GLU A 159 -0.43 -9.96 -7.63
CA GLU A 159 1.03 -10.08 -7.41
C GLU A 159 1.41 -11.06 -6.29
N ASN A 160 0.46 -11.43 -5.45
CA ASN A 160 0.65 -12.27 -4.28
C ASN A 160 -0.35 -13.44 -4.26
N PRO A 161 -0.32 -14.34 -5.26
CA PRO A 161 -1.32 -15.38 -5.40
C PRO A 161 -1.34 -16.39 -4.26
N TYR A 162 -2.50 -17.02 -4.09
CA TYR A 162 -2.72 -18.19 -3.26
C TYR A 162 -2.53 -19.47 -4.07
N VAL A 163 -1.89 -20.48 -3.48
CA VAL A 163 -1.83 -21.86 -4.00
C VAL A 163 -2.66 -22.75 -3.09
N ASP A 164 -3.68 -23.41 -3.64
CA ASP A 164 -4.54 -24.28 -2.86
C ASP A 164 -3.94 -25.68 -2.59
N VAL A 165 -4.66 -26.50 -1.83
CA VAL A 165 -4.25 -27.86 -1.45
C VAL A 165 -4.09 -28.83 -2.63
N ASN A 166 -4.62 -28.49 -3.81
CA ASN A 166 -4.47 -29.25 -5.05
C ASN A 166 -3.34 -28.70 -5.94
N GLY A 167 -2.67 -27.62 -5.53
CA GLY A 167 -1.67 -26.91 -6.31
C GLY A 167 -2.24 -25.95 -7.35
N GLN A 168 -3.54 -25.63 -7.30
CA GLN A 168 -4.14 -24.63 -8.19
C GLN A 168 -3.82 -23.22 -7.69
N VAL A 169 -3.49 -22.33 -8.63
CA VAL A 169 -3.17 -20.93 -8.35
C VAL A 169 -4.44 -20.08 -8.44
N HIS A 170 -4.63 -19.19 -7.49
CA HIS A 170 -5.74 -18.25 -7.40
C HIS A 170 -5.19 -16.82 -7.21
N PRO A 171 -5.63 -15.83 -8.01
CA PRO A 171 -6.47 -15.99 -9.20
C PRO A 171 -5.74 -16.77 -10.32
N SER A 172 -6.51 -17.38 -11.22
CA SER A 172 -6.00 -18.40 -12.16
C SER A 172 -4.99 -17.91 -13.21
N ASP A 173 -4.90 -16.60 -13.42
CA ASP A 173 -3.95 -15.91 -14.29
C ASP A 173 -2.67 -15.42 -13.55
N ALA A 174 -2.64 -15.46 -12.22
CA ALA A 174 -1.51 -14.99 -11.42
C ALA A 174 -0.32 -15.98 -11.29
N ALA A 175 -0.35 -17.12 -12.00
CA ALA A 175 0.70 -18.15 -11.94
C ALA A 175 2.12 -17.62 -12.24
N GLU A 176 2.24 -16.54 -13.03
CA GLU A 176 3.53 -15.90 -13.30
C GLU A 176 4.18 -15.24 -12.06
N PHE A 177 3.40 -14.91 -11.02
CA PHE A 177 3.87 -14.27 -9.79
C PHE A 177 4.31 -15.27 -8.71
N LEU A 178 4.16 -16.58 -8.93
CA LEU A 178 4.78 -17.61 -8.08
C LEU A 178 6.31 -17.53 -8.10
N ASN A 179 6.90 -17.04 -9.19
CA ASN A 179 8.34 -16.80 -9.27
C ASN A 179 8.74 -15.56 -8.47
N ARG A 180 9.08 -15.74 -7.19
CA ARG A 180 9.46 -14.65 -6.26
C ARG A 180 10.84 -14.04 -6.53
N ASP A 181 11.63 -14.58 -7.47
CA ASP A 181 12.86 -13.94 -7.96
C ASP A 181 12.54 -12.70 -8.83
N ARG A 182 11.35 -12.65 -9.44
CA ARG A 182 10.89 -11.49 -10.21
C ARG A 182 10.78 -10.27 -9.31
N SER A 183 11.29 -9.13 -9.76
CA SER A 183 11.10 -7.85 -9.05
C SER A 183 10.08 -6.97 -9.74
N VAL A 184 8.81 -7.25 -9.47
CA VAL A 184 7.68 -6.40 -9.86
C VAL A 184 7.22 -5.57 -8.65
N PRO A 185 6.66 -4.36 -8.85
CA PRO A 185 6.06 -3.59 -7.75
C PRO A 185 4.89 -4.36 -7.11
N GLY A 186 4.61 -4.11 -5.82
CA GLY A 186 3.48 -4.72 -5.10
C GLY A 186 3.62 -6.23 -4.77
N MET A 187 4.69 -6.88 -5.22
CA MET A 187 5.04 -8.25 -4.84
C MET A 187 5.69 -8.30 -3.44
N ILE A 188 5.08 -9.08 -2.54
CA ILE A 188 5.48 -9.23 -1.15
C ILE A 188 6.59 -10.29 -0.99
N ARG A 189 7.68 -9.94 -0.32
CA ARG A 189 8.86 -10.81 -0.15
C ARG A 189 9.34 -10.87 1.31
N PRO A 190 10.04 -11.95 1.70
CA PRO A 190 10.71 -12.02 3.00
C PRO A 190 11.60 -10.80 3.24
N GLY A 191 11.32 -10.07 4.32
CA GLY A 191 12.10 -8.90 4.74
C GLY A 191 11.74 -7.58 4.05
N ASP A 192 10.71 -7.52 3.19
CA ASP A 192 10.24 -6.25 2.63
C ASP A 192 9.44 -5.41 3.64
N VAL A 193 8.90 -4.26 3.21
CA VAL A 193 8.16 -3.36 4.10
C VAL A 193 6.85 -3.96 4.62
N VAL A 194 6.07 -4.67 3.79
CA VAL A 194 4.77 -5.23 4.18
C VAL A 194 5.00 -6.38 5.16
N HIS A 195 5.84 -7.33 4.77
CA HIS A 195 6.22 -8.48 5.57
C HIS A 195 6.81 -8.05 6.92
N SER A 196 7.78 -7.12 6.92
CA SER A 196 8.42 -6.65 8.16
C SER A 196 7.50 -5.81 9.04
N ALA A 197 6.55 -5.05 8.45
CA ALA A 197 5.56 -4.31 9.22
C ALA A 197 4.55 -5.24 9.89
N MET A 198 4.03 -6.24 9.17
CA MET A 198 3.13 -7.27 9.70
C MET A 198 3.81 -8.10 10.81
N GLN A 199 5.05 -8.54 10.58
CA GLN A 199 5.83 -9.22 11.62
C GLN A 199 6.04 -8.36 12.87
N ALA A 200 6.24 -7.04 12.71
CA ALA A 200 6.41 -6.12 13.85
C ALA A 200 5.15 -5.96 14.71
N ILE A 201 3.97 -6.30 14.21
CA ILE A 201 2.71 -6.40 15.00
C ILE A 201 2.38 -7.84 15.41
N GLY A 202 3.30 -8.79 15.19
CA GLY A 202 3.14 -10.21 15.55
C GLY A 202 2.30 -11.04 14.60
N TRP A 203 1.92 -10.51 13.43
CA TRP A 203 1.17 -11.25 12.41
C TRP A 203 2.12 -12.14 11.59
N GLN A 204 1.62 -13.28 11.13
CA GLN A 204 2.39 -14.26 10.37
C GLN A 204 1.90 -14.32 8.92
N TRP A 205 2.83 -14.60 8.00
CA TRP A 205 2.61 -14.52 6.56
C TRP A 205 2.34 -15.90 5.93
N GLY A 206 1.27 -16.03 5.14
CA GLY A 206 0.88 -17.27 4.47
C GLY A 206 1.88 -17.77 3.42
N GLY A 207 2.73 -16.89 2.87
CA GLY A 207 3.80 -17.24 1.94
C GLY A 207 4.91 -18.15 2.50
N ARG A 208 4.79 -18.59 3.76
CA ARG A 208 5.69 -19.55 4.43
C ARG A 208 5.17 -20.99 4.46
N TRP A 209 3.96 -21.25 3.97
CA TRP A 209 3.34 -22.58 3.94
C TRP A 209 3.78 -23.40 2.71
N ASP A 210 3.64 -24.73 2.80
CA ASP A 210 4.02 -25.67 1.72
C ASP A 210 3.25 -25.39 0.42
N ASN A 211 1.94 -25.11 0.54
CA ASN A 211 1.14 -24.46 -0.49
C ASN A 211 1.03 -22.98 -0.08
N PRO A 212 1.80 -22.06 -0.69
CA PRO A 212 1.95 -20.70 -0.18
C PRO A 212 0.71 -19.85 -0.45
N ASP A 213 0.39 -19.00 0.51
CA ASP A 213 -0.64 -17.98 0.40
C ASP A 213 0.02 -16.59 0.50
N TYR A 214 0.50 -16.07 -0.63
CA TYR A 214 1.40 -14.90 -0.61
C TYR A 214 0.69 -13.60 -0.22
N GLN A 215 -0.60 -13.48 -0.50
CA GLN A 215 -1.44 -12.34 -0.13
C GLN A 215 -1.65 -12.27 1.38
N HIS A 216 -1.75 -13.42 2.04
CA HIS A 216 -2.39 -13.55 3.35
C HIS A 216 -1.47 -13.26 4.53
N PHE A 217 -1.98 -12.46 5.47
CA PHE A 217 -1.42 -12.31 6.81
C PHE A 217 -2.52 -12.47 7.85
N SER A 218 -2.25 -13.25 8.91
CA SER A 218 -3.17 -13.40 10.05
C SER A 218 -2.44 -13.31 11.39
N ARG A 219 -3.16 -12.83 12.40
CA ARG A 219 -2.64 -12.65 13.76
C ARG A 219 -2.17 -13.96 14.40
N ASN A 220 -2.88 -15.07 14.17
CA ASN A 220 -2.55 -16.38 14.73
C ASN A 220 -1.71 -17.27 13.78
N GLY A 221 -1.53 -16.83 12.52
CA GLY A 221 -0.75 -17.52 11.50
C GLY A 221 -1.35 -18.80 10.96
N ARG A 222 -2.65 -19.02 11.15
CA ARG A 222 -3.41 -20.06 10.45
C ARG A 222 -3.77 -19.57 9.04
N SER A 223 -3.98 -20.52 8.13
CA SER A 223 -4.71 -20.28 6.88
C SER A 223 -6.12 -19.79 7.17
N LEU A 224 -6.84 -19.40 6.10
CA LEU A 224 -8.28 -19.67 5.98
C LEU A 224 -8.65 -20.83 6.93
#